data_AF-A0A2X3K2M7-F1
#
_entry.id   AF-A0A2X3K2M7-F1
#
_cell.length_a   1.000
_cell.length_b   1.000
_cell.length_c   1.000
_cell.angle_alpha   90.00
_cell.angle_beta   90.00
_cell.angle_gamma   90.00
#
_symmetry.space_group_name_H-M   'P 1'
#
loop_
_entity.id
_entity.type
_entity.pdbx_description
1 polymer ?
#
loop_
_entity_poly.entity_id
_entity_poly.type
_entity_poly.pdbx_seq_one_letter_code
_entity_poly.pdbx_strand_id
1 'polypeptide(L)'
;MSAGARRLILGIIVTFSLILALICVTQPFNPLAQFIFLMLLWGVALIVRRMPGRFSALMLIVLSLTVSCRYIWWRYTSTLNWDDPVSLVCGLILLFAETYAWIVLVLGYFQVVWPLNRQPVPLPKDMSLWPSVDIFVPTYNEDLNVVKNTIYASLGIDWPKDKLNIWILDDGGREEFPPVCAKRGGEIYRPHHS
;
A
#
# COMPACT_ATOMS: atom_id res chain seq x y z
N MET A 1 -12.11 11.80 -35.86
CA MET A 1 -11.11 12.79 -35.40
C MET A 1 -9.71 12.24 -35.65
N SER A 2 -8.81 13.02 -36.25
CA SER A 2 -7.41 12.57 -36.45
C SER A 2 -6.73 12.36 -35.09
N ALA A 3 -5.78 11.42 -35.02
CA ALA A 3 -5.04 11.14 -33.78
C ALA A 3 -4.32 12.40 -33.23
N GLY A 4 -3.91 13.31 -34.11
CA GLY A 4 -3.33 14.61 -33.74
C GLY A 4 -4.33 15.56 -33.09
N ALA A 5 -5.56 15.66 -33.63
CA ALA A 5 -6.62 16.48 -33.05
C ALA A 5 -7.03 16.00 -31.65
N ARG A 6 -7.09 14.67 -31.44
CA ARG A 6 -7.39 14.09 -30.11
C ARG A 6 -6.30 14.42 -29.08
N ARG A 7 -5.02 14.34 -29.45
CA ARG A 7 -3.90 14.69 -28.56
C ARG A 7 -3.89 16.18 -28.22
N LEU A 8 -4.15 17.04 -29.20
CA LEU A 8 -4.24 18.49 -29.00
C LEU A 8 -5.37 18.84 -28.03
N ILE A 9 -6.57 18.31 -28.26
CA ILE A 9 -7.75 18.55 -27.40
C ILE A 9 -7.50 18.05 -25.98
N LEU A 10 -6.91 16.85 -25.83
CA LEU A 10 -6.54 16.34 -24.51
C LEU A 10 -5.50 17.23 -23.83
N GLY A 11 -4.50 17.71 -24.57
CA GLY A 11 -3.51 18.66 -24.06
C GLY A 11 -4.16 19.94 -23.54
N ILE A 12 -5.06 20.55 -24.31
CA ILE A 12 -5.79 21.76 -23.92
C ILE A 12 -6.64 21.51 -22.67
N ILE A 13 -7.37 20.40 -22.61
CA ILE A 13 -8.21 20.04 -21.44
C ILE A 13 -7.34 19.86 -20.20
N VAL A 14 -6.21 19.17 -20.31
CA VAL A 14 -5.29 18.94 -19.18
C VAL A 14 -4.70 20.27 -18.71
N THR A 15 -4.18 21.09 -19.62
CA THR A 15 -3.61 22.40 -19.28
C THR A 15 -4.66 23.32 -18.62
N PHE A 16 -5.88 23.39 -19.18
CA PHE A 16 -6.96 24.17 -18.60
C PHE A 16 -7.37 23.67 -17.21
N SER A 17 -7.47 22.34 -17.05
CA SER A 17 -7.78 21.72 -15.75
C SER A 17 -6.71 22.00 -14.70
N LEU A 18 -5.42 21.98 -15.08
CA LEU A 18 -4.31 22.32 -14.20
C LEU A 18 -4.34 23.79 -13.78
N ILE A 19 -4.64 24.70 -14.71
CA ILE A 19 -4.78 26.13 -14.41
C ILE A 19 -5.95 26.34 -13.42
N LEU A 20 -7.09 25.70 -13.65
CA LEU A 20 -8.24 25.82 -12.76
C LEU A 20 -7.95 25.24 -11.37
N ALA A 21 -7.26 24.11 -11.30
CA ALA A 21 -6.82 23.51 -10.04
C ALA A 21 -5.84 24.42 -9.29
N LEU A 22 -4.89 25.04 -10.00
CA LEU A 22 -3.95 25.99 -9.42
C LEU A 22 -4.68 27.20 -8.83
N ILE A 23 -5.62 27.80 -9.58
CA ILE A 23 -6.43 28.92 -9.10
C ILE A 23 -7.26 28.51 -7.86
N CYS A 24 -7.83 27.30 -7.86
CA CYS A 24 -8.60 26.80 -6.72
C CYS A 24 -7.75 26.63 -5.45
N VAL A 25 -6.49 26.23 -5.60
CA VAL A 25 -5.54 26.05 -4.50
C VAL A 25 -5.02 27.39 -3.98
N THR A 26 -4.69 28.33 -4.88
CA THR A 26 -4.01 29.58 -4.50
C THR A 26 -4.96 30.70 -4.07
N GLN A 27 -6.25 30.63 -4.42
CA GLN A 27 -7.20 31.70 -4.13
C GLN A 27 -7.42 31.85 -2.61
N PRO A 28 -7.13 33.04 -2.03
CA PRO A 28 -7.40 33.30 -0.62
C PRO A 28 -8.92 33.40 -0.42
N PHE A 29 -9.50 32.43 0.28
CA PHE A 29 -10.91 32.49 0.68
C PHE A 29 -11.02 33.13 2.07
N ASN A 30 -12.13 33.82 2.31
CA ASN A 30 -12.53 34.18 3.66
C ASN A 30 -12.67 32.90 4.51
N PRO A 31 -12.27 32.89 5.79
CA PRO A 31 -12.43 31.74 6.69
C PRO A 31 -13.80 31.06 6.63
N LEU A 32 -14.88 31.84 6.52
CA LEU A 32 -16.24 31.30 6.40
C LEU A 32 -16.46 30.55 5.08
N ALA A 33 -16.01 31.12 3.96
CA ALA A 33 -16.09 30.48 2.66
C ALA A 33 -15.23 29.21 2.59
N GLN A 34 -14.06 29.22 3.22
CA GLN A 34 -13.21 28.05 3.35
C GLN A 34 -13.88 26.94 4.17
N PHE A 35 -14.53 27.30 5.28
CA PHE A 35 -15.27 26.34 6.10
C PHE A 35 -16.42 25.68 5.31
N ILE A 36 -17.24 26.48 4.61
CA ILE A 36 -18.33 25.95 3.77
C ILE A 36 -17.77 25.03 2.67
N PHE A 37 -16.68 25.43 2.01
CA PHE A 37 -16.03 24.64 0.97
C PHE A 37 -15.56 23.28 1.51
N LEU A 38 -14.90 23.26 2.67
CA LEU A 38 -14.45 22.02 3.31
C LEU A 38 -15.62 21.13 3.73
N MET A 39 -16.70 21.70 4.26
CA MET A 39 -17.91 20.95 4.62
C MET A 39 -18.57 20.32 3.39
N LEU A 40 -18.63 21.04 2.26
CA LEU A 40 -19.14 20.52 1.00
C LEU A 40 -18.25 19.37 0.47
N LEU A 41 -16.93 19.55 0.45
CA LEU A 41 -16.00 18.50 0.03
C LEU A 41 -16.11 17.26 0.92
N TRP A 42 -16.26 17.45 2.22
CA TRP A 42 -16.45 16.36 3.17
C TRP A 42 -17.78 15.62 2.92
N GLY A 43 -18.88 16.34 2.69
CA GLY A 43 -20.15 15.74 2.30
C GLY A 43 -20.05 14.92 1.01
N VAL A 44 -19.39 15.45 -0.02
CA VAL A 44 -19.13 14.73 -1.28
C VAL A 44 -18.28 13.48 -1.01
N ALA A 45 -17.22 13.59 -0.21
CA ALA A 45 -16.36 12.46 0.13
C ALA A 45 -17.13 11.34 0.84
N LEU A 46 -18.04 11.67 1.76
CA LEU A 46 -18.89 10.68 2.44
C LEU A 46 -19.85 9.96 1.48
N ILE A 47 -20.40 10.67 0.49
CA ILE A 47 -21.26 10.09 -0.54
C ILE A 47 -20.45 9.18 -1.47
N VAL A 48 -19.32 9.67 -1.98
CA VAL A 48 -18.43 8.94 -2.89
C VAL A 48 -17.87 7.68 -2.22
N ARG A 49 -17.56 7.73 -0.92
CA ARG A 49 -17.09 6.58 -0.14
C ARG A 49 -18.07 5.40 -0.15
N ARG A 50 -19.37 5.63 -0.34
CA ARG A 50 -20.37 4.54 -0.42
C ARG A 50 -20.38 3.83 -1.77
N MET A 51 -19.73 4.39 -2.79
CA MET A 51 -19.71 3.80 -4.12
C MET A 51 -18.59 2.75 -4.24
N PRO A 52 -18.91 1.47 -4.55
CA PRO A 52 -17.90 0.47 -4.80
C PRO A 52 -17.20 0.73 -6.13
N GLY A 53 -15.87 0.75 -6.14
CA GLY A 53 -15.08 0.78 -7.38
C GLY A 53 -13.83 1.67 -7.32
N ARG A 54 -12.99 1.53 -8.35
CA ARG A 54 -11.73 2.29 -8.49
C ARG A 54 -11.96 3.78 -8.65
N PHE A 55 -13.05 4.18 -9.31
CA PHE A 55 -13.41 5.58 -9.51
C PHE A 55 -13.67 6.32 -8.20
N SER A 56 -14.27 5.67 -7.21
CA SER A 56 -14.49 6.25 -5.88
C SER A 56 -13.14 6.55 -5.19
N ALA A 57 -12.21 5.60 -5.20
CA ALA A 57 -10.87 5.79 -4.64
C ALA A 57 -10.12 6.93 -5.34
N LEU A 58 -10.15 6.99 -6.68
CA LEU A 58 -9.53 8.08 -7.45
C LEU A 58 -10.13 9.46 -7.12
N MET A 59 -11.46 9.56 -7.02
CA MET A 59 -12.13 10.80 -6.65
C MET A 59 -11.76 11.25 -5.24
N LEU A 60 -11.71 10.32 -4.27
CA LEU A 60 -11.29 10.61 -2.90
C LEU A 60 -9.83 11.08 -2.83
N ILE A 61 -8.94 10.48 -3.61
CA ILE A 61 -7.53 10.90 -3.71
C ILE A 61 -7.44 12.32 -4.26
N VAL A 62 -8.18 12.65 -5.33
CA VAL A 62 -8.18 14.01 -5.92
C VAL A 62 -8.73 15.04 -4.93
N LEU A 63 -9.83 14.71 -4.23
CA LEU A 63 -10.41 15.58 -3.20
C LEU A 63 -9.41 15.82 -2.06
N SER A 64 -8.79 14.76 -1.55
CA SER A 64 -7.79 14.85 -0.46
C SER A 64 -6.58 15.68 -0.88
N LEU A 65 -6.01 15.41 -2.06
CA LEU A 65 -4.90 16.18 -2.61
C LEU A 65 -5.25 17.66 -2.78
N THR A 66 -6.47 17.98 -3.21
CA THR A 66 -6.92 19.37 -3.36
C THR A 66 -6.90 20.11 -2.01
N VAL A 67 -7.44 19.49 -0.95
CA VAL A 67 -7.44 20.06 0.40
C VAL A 67 -6.01 20.18 0.94
N SER A 68 -5.19 19.14 0.79
CA SER A 68 -3.80 19.14 1.26
C SER A 68 -2.93 20.19 0.55
N CYS A 69 -3.05 20.33 -0.78
CA CYS A 69 -2.34 21.35 -1.55
C CYS A 69 -2.75 22.77 -1.13
N ARG A 70 -4.04 22.99 -0.85
CA ARG A 70 -4.53 24.28 -0.34
C ARG A 70 -3.98 24.59 1.06
N TYR A 71 -3.95 23.59 1.94
CA TYR A 71 -3.38 23.73 3.28
C TYR A 71 -1.89 24.08 3.23
N ILE A 72 -1.10 23.33 2.47
CA ILE A 72 0.35 23.57 2.39
C ILE A 72 0.64 24.92 1.76
N TRP A 73 -0.12 25.33 0.73
CA TRP A 73 -0.02 26.67 0.15
C TRP A 73 -0.24 27.77 1.18
N TRP A 74 -1.34 27.69 1.95
CA TRP A 74 -1.61 28.63 3.04
C TRP A 74 -0.50 28.65 4.10
N ARG A 75 0.06 27.47 4.42
CA ARG A 75 1.17 27.34 5.37
C ARG A 75 2.41 28.11 4.88
N TYR A 76 2.77 27.96 3.61
CA TYR A 76 3.88 28.68 2.99
C TYR A 76 3.65 30.20 2.96
N THR A 77 2.44 30.67 2.67
CA THR A 77 2.18 32.11 2.44
C THR A 77 1.87 32.90 3.71
N SER A 78 1.21 32.29 4.69
CA SER A 78 0.54 33.04 5.77
C SER A 78 1.09 32.81 7.16
N THR A 79 2.01 31.85 7.34
CA THR A 79 2.42 31.45 8.70
C THR A 79 3.91 31.62 9.03
N LEU A 80 4.71 32.10 8.08
CA LEU A 80 6.10 32.48 8.37
C LEU A 80 6.12 33.87 8.98
N ASN A 81 6.52 33.95 10.25
CA ASN A 81 6.78 35.21 10.92
C ASN A 81 8.22 35.65 10.62
N TRP A 82 8.38 36.75 9.91
CA TRP A 82 9.68 37.28 9.49
C TRP A 82 10.35 38.16 10.55
N ASP A 83 9.62 38.51 11.62
CA ASP A 83 10.08 39.50 12.59
C ASP A 83 10.95 38.89 13.71
N ASP A 84 10.85 37.58 13.97
CA ASP A 84 11.62 36.88 15.01
C ASP A 84 12.42 35.68 14.44
N PRO A 85 13.76 35.70 14.48
CA PRO A 85 14.60 34.64 13.92
C PRO A 85 14.37 33.26 14.56
N VAL A 86 14.07 33.18 15.85
CA VAL A 86 13.85 31.90 16.54
C VAL A 86 12.52 31.28 16.10
N SER A 87 11.46 32.08 16.09
CA SER A 87 10.15 31.67 15.57
C SER A 87 10.22 31.29 14.09
N LEU A 88 11.04 31.98 13.30
CA LEU A 88 11.27 31.65 11.88
C LEU A 88 11.94 30.27 11.73
N VAL A 89 13.01 29.99 12.47
CA VAL A 89 13.72 28.70 12.41
C VAL A 89 12.81 27.54 12.85
N CYS A 90 12.09 27.70 13.96
CA CYS A 90 11.11 26.70 14.41
C CYS A 90 9.98 26.50 13.39
N GLY A 91 9.48 27.60 12.78
CA GLY A 91 8.47 27.56 11.74
C GLY A 91 8.95 26.84 10.47
N LEU A 92 10.19 27.06 10.05
CA LEU A 92 10.80 26.39 8.90
C LEU A 92 10.99 24.89 9.14
N ILE A 93 11.49 24.48 10.31
CA ILE A 93 11.63 23.06 10.66
C ILE A 93 10.27 22.36 10.60
N LEU A 94 9.25 22.98 11.16
CA LEU A 94 7.89 22.45 11.14
C LEU A 94 7.34 22.38 9.71
N LEU A 95 7.58 23.41 8.89
CA LEU A 95 7.20 23.43 7.48
C LEU A 95 7.87 22.31 6.67
N PHE A 96 9.16 22.04 6.92
CA PHE A 96 9.86 20.92 6.29
C PHE A 96 9.28 19.57 6.69
N ALA A 97 8.95 19.38 7.98
CA ALA A 97 8.31 18.17 8.46
C ALA A 97 6.92 17.97 7.82
N GLU A 98 6.11 19.04 7.73
CA GLU A 98 4.80 19.00 7.06
C GLU A 98 4.93 18.74 5.55
N THR A 99 5.91 19.35 4.89
CA THR A 99 6.19 19.11 3.46
C THR A 99 6.61 17.68 3.20
N TYR A 100 7.44 17.10 4.08
CA TYR A 100 7.81 15.69 4.02
C TYR A 100 6.58 14.79 4.18
N ALA A 101 5.72 15.06 5.17
CA ALA A 101 4.47 14.31 5.34
C ALA A 101 3.55 14.41 4.12
N TRP A 102 3.48 15.59 3.50
CA TRP A 102 2.72 15.79 2.25
C TRP A 102 3.28 14.98 1.09
N ILE A 103 4.61 14.94 0.91
CA ILE A 103 5.25 14.11 -0.12
C ILE A 103 4.95 12.63 0.10
N VAL A 104 5.09 12.14 1.34
CA VAL A 104 4.78 10.74 1.69
C VAL A 104 3.32 10.42 1.40
N LEU A 105 2.39 11.34 1.66
CA LEU A 105 0.97 11.18 1.33
C LEU A 105 0.75 11.07 -0.19
N VAL A 106 1.40 11.92 -0.99
CA VAL A 106 1.32 11.84 -2.47
C VAL A 106 1.86 10.51 -2.98
N LEU A 107 3.02 10.07 -2.46
CA LEU A 107 3.61 8.78 -2.82
C LEU A 107 2.74 7.60 -2.41
N GLY A 108 2.14 7.65 -1.21
CA GLY A 108 1.19 6.65 -0.73
C GLY A 108 -0.03 6.54 -1.64
N TYR A 109 -0.56 7.68 -2.12
CA TYR A 109 -1.64 7.64 -3.11
C TYR A 109 -1.18 7.07 -4.44
N PHE A 110 0.01 7.40 -4.93
CA PHE A 110 0.53 6.82 -6.18
C PHE A 110 0.62 5.29 -6.12
N GLN A 111 1.02 4.74 -4.96
CA GLN A 111 1.03 3.29 -4.74
C GLN A 111 -0.37 2.67 -4.71
N VAL A 112 -1.35 3.36 -4.11
CA VAL A 112 -2.73 2.85 -3.95
C VAL A 112 -3.60 3.05 -5.19
N VAL A 113 -3.27 4.01 -6.06
CA VAL A 113 -4.05 4.35 -7.27
C VAL A 113 -4.25 3.16 -8.20
N TRP A 114 -3.26 2.26 -8.30
CA TRP A 114 -3.34 1.11 -9.19
C TRP A 114 -3.05 -0.22 -8.47
N PRO A 115 -4.03 -0.73 -7.69
CA PRO A 115 -3.85 -2.01 -7.03
C PRO A 115 -3.83 -3.10 -8.12
N LEU A 116 -2.72 -3.84 -8.18
CA LEU A 116 -2.59 -4.96 -9.10
C LEU A 116 -3.51 -6.09 -8.63
N ASN A 117 -4.73 -6.11 -9.13
CA ASN A 117 -5.68 -7.16 -8.83
C ASN A 117 -5.37 -8.39 -9.69
N ARG A 118 -4.45 -9.24 -9.24
CA ARG A 118 -4.20 -10.55 -9.85
C ARG A 118 -5.35 -11.47 -9.49
N GLN A 119 -6.19 -11.79 -10.48
CA GLN A 119 -7.15 -12.87 -10.33
C GLN A 119 -6.38 -14.19 -10.17
N PRO A 120 -6.78 -15.07 -9.23
CA PRO A 120 -6.20 -16.40 -9.14
C PRO A 120 -6.45 -17.13 -10.46
N VAL A 121 -5.37 -17.56 -11.11
CA VAL A 121 -5.46 -18.34 -12.34
C VAL A 121 -5.91 -19.74 -11.95
N PRO A 122 -6.98 -20.28 -12.57
CA PRO A 122 -7.39 -21.64 -12.28
C PRO A 122 -6.29 -22.62 -12.71
N LEU A 123 -5.92 -23.54 -11.83
CA LEU A 123 -4.98 -24.61 -12.16
C LEU A 123 -5.56 -25.49 -13.27
N PRO A 124 -4.71 -26.07 -14.14
CA PRO A 124 -5.15 -27.07 -15.10
C PRO A 124 -5.90 -28.20 -14.40
N LYS A 125 -7.00 -28.68 -15.00
CA LYS A 125 -7.78 -29.80 -14.45
C LYS A 125 -6.96 -31.10 -14.34
N ASP A 126 -5.91 -31.22 -15.14
CA ASP A 126 -5.00 -32.36 -15.11
C ASP A 126 -3.91 -32.15 -14.05
N MET A 127 -3.96 -32.98 -13.00
CA MET A 127 -2.99 -33.00 -11.90
C MET A 127 -1.59 -33.44 -12.34
N SER A 128 -1.45 -34.09 -13.50
CA SER A 128 -0.14 -34.47 -14.05
C SER A 128 0.69 -33.26 -14.47
N LEU A 129 0.04 -32.16 -14.87
CA LEU A 129 0.67 -30.90 -15.26
C LEU A 129 1.06 -30.03 -14.06
N TRP A 130 0.67 -30.43 -12.84
CA TRP A 130 0.97 -29.65 -11.65
C TRP A 130 2.47 -29.72 -11.33
N PRO A 131 3.08 -28.59 -10.95
CA PRO A 131 4.49 -28.57 -10.57
C PRO A 131 4.73 -29.36 -9.28
N SER A 132 5.95 -29.86 -9.10
CA SER A 132 6.41 -30.27 -7.77
C SER A 132 6.62 -29.04 -6.90
N VAL A 133 6.14 -29.08 -5.66
CA VAL A 133 6.16 -27.98 -4.71
C VAL A 133 6.91 -28.42 -3.45
N ASP A 134 7.93 -27.64 -3.09
CA ASP A 134 8.67 -27.81 -1.86
C ASP A 134 8.20 -26.75 -0.84
N ILE A 135 7.73 -27.18 0.32
CA ILE A 135 7.31 -26.32 1.42
C ILE A 135 8.41 -26.29 2.47
N PHE A 136 9.00 -25.12 2.68
CA PHE A 136 10.01 -24.91 3.71
C PHE A 136 9.37 -24.29 4.96
N VAL A 137 9.54 -24.96 6.11
CA VAL A 137 9.08 -24.49 7.41
C VAL A 137 10.31 -24.17 8.28
N PRO A 138 10.76 -22.90 8.32
CA PRO A 138 11.85 -22.49 9.19
C PRO A 138 11.41 -22.37 10.65
N THR A 139 12.23 -22.88 11.55
CA THR A 139 12.05 -22.76 13.00
C THR A 139 13.39 -22.52 13.70
N TYR A 140 13.35 -21.69 14.74
CA TYR A 140 14.50 -21.41 15.60
C TYR A 140 14.19 -21.74 17.05
N ASN A 141 13.31 -20.96 17.70
CA ASN A 141 12.99 -21.10 19.13
C ASN A 141 11.48 -21.19 19.43
N GLU A 142 10.65 -21.44 18.42
CA GLU A 142 9.21 -21.61 18.60
C GLU A 142 8.89 -22.95 19.29
N ASP A 143 7.85 -23.01 20.11
CA ASP A 143 7.38 -24.25 20.75
C ASP A 143 7.02 -25.32 19.70
N LEU A 144 7.39 -26.57 19.98
CA LEU A 144 7.08 -27.74 19.16
C LEU A 144 5.59 -27.84 18.81
N ASN A 145 4.68 -27.39 19.68
CA ASN A 145 3.24 -27.39 19.37
C ASN A 145 2.86 -26.41 18.25
N VAL A 146 3.52 -25.25 18.18
CA VAL A 146 3.30 -24.26 17.12
C VAL A 146 3.80 -24.83 15.78
N VAL A 147 5.00 -25.41 15.79
CA VAL A 147 5.58 -25.99 14.57
C VAL A 147 4.78 -27.20 14.08
N LYS A 148 4.30 -28.06 14.99
CA LYS A 148 3.41 -29.19 14.66
C LYS A 148 2.14 -28.73 13.96
N ASN A 149 1.51 -27.64 14.40
CA ASN A 149 0.30 -27.12 13.77
C ASN A 149 0.57 -26.65 12.33
N THR A 150 1.69 -25.97 12.10
CA THR A 150 2.10 -25.56 10.74
C THR A 150 2.40 -26.77 9.85
N ILE A 151 3.06 -27.81 10.38
CA ILE A 151 3.31 -29.06 9.64
C ILE A 151 1.99 -29.75 9.28
N TYR A 152 1.03 -29.82 10.20
CA TYR A 152 -0.28 -30.41 9.94
C TYR A 152 -1.06 -29.61 8.90
N ALA A 153 -1.00 -28.28 8.95
CA ALA A 153 -1.60 -27.42 7.94
C ALA A 153 -0.98 -27.68 6.56
N SER A 154 0.34 -27.81 6.48
CA SER A 154 1.06 -28.11 5.22
C SER A 154 0.71 -29.50 4.66
N LEU A 155 0.58 -30.52 5.52
CA LEU A 155 0.14 -31.87 5.12
C LEU A 155 -1.33 -31.92 4.67
N GLY A 156 -2.14 -30.94 5.10
CA GLY A 156 -3.55 -30.82 4.74
C GLY A 156 -3.82 -30.04 3.46
N ILE A 157 -2.78 -29.59 2.74
CA ILE A 157 -2.94 -28.91 1.46
C ILE A 157 -3.43 -29.91 0.40
N ASP A 158 -4.45 -29.51 -0.37
CA ASP A 158 -4.98 -30.28 -1.50
C ASP A 158 -3.98 -30.32 -2.68
N TRP A 159 -2.91 -31.09 -2.53
CA TRP A 159 -1.88 -31.33 -3.56
C TRP A 159 -1.57 -32.83 -3.70
N PRO A 160 -1.20 -33.31 -4.90
CA PRO A 160 -0.71 -34.67 -5.08
C PRO A 160 0.50 -34.95 -4.17
N LYS A 161 0.40 -35.99 -3.34
CA LYS A 161 1.43 -36.34 -2.33
C LYS A 161 2.78 -36.71 -2.94
N ASP A 162 2.78 -37.17 -4.19
CA ASP A 162 3.97 -37.49 -4.98
C ASP A 162 4.73 -36.25 -5.47
N LYS A 163 4.10 -35.07 -5.39
CA LYS A 163 4.64 -33.78 -5.85
C LYS A 163 4.80 -32.77 -4.73
N LEU A 164 4.54 -33.16 -3.49
CA LEU A 164 4.59 -32.28 -2.33
C LEU A 164 5.69 -32.76 -1.39
N ASN A 165 6.79 -32.01 -1.29
CA ASN A 165 7.83 -32.28 -0.29
C ASN A 165 7.79 -31.21 0.79
N ILE A 166 7.89 -31.64 2.05
CA ILE A 166 7.86 -30.73 3.20
C ILE A 166 9.21 -30.83 3.90
N TRP A 167 9.90 -29.69 3.98
CA TRP A 167 11.22 -29.53 4.55
C TRP A 167 11.14 -28.71 5.84
N ILE A 168 11.68 -29.26 6.92
CA ILE A 168 11.75 -28.56 8.21
C ILE A 168 13.19 -28.10 8.42
N LEU A 169 13.36 -26.79 8.51
CA LEU A 169 14.64 -26.12 8.69
C LEU A 169 14.75 -25.74 10.18
N ASP A 170 15.45 -26.57 10.96
CA ASP A 170 15.67 -26.33 12.39
C ASP A 170 17.07 -25.77 12.63
N ASP A 171 17.13 -24.45 12.81
CA ASP A 171 18.38 -23.73 13.16
C ASP A 171 18.63 -23.72 14.67
N GLY A 172 17.65 -24.15 15.49
CA GLY A 172 17.75 -24.20 16.95
C GLY A 172 18.45 -25.45 17.50
N GLY A 173 18.80 -26.41 16.63
CA GLY A 173 19.56 -27.61 17.00
C GLY A 173 18.82 -28.55 17.97
N ARG A 174 17.48 -28.62 17.90
CA ARG A 174 16.67 -29.33 18.89
C ARG A 174 16.54 -30.81 18.55
N GLU A 175 16.81 -31.69 19.51
CA GLU A 175 16.76 -33.15 19.32
C GLU A 175 15.34 -33.71 19.19
N GLU A 176 14.32 -32.91 19.50
CA GLU A 176 12.91 -33.31 19.47
C GLU A 176 12.30 -33.34 18.06
N PHE A 177 12.91 -32.65 17.08
CA PHE A 177 12.40 -32.57 15.70
C PHE A 177 12.61 -33.85 14.87
N PRO A 178 13.80 -34.50 14.88
CA PRO A 178 14.05 -35.76 14.18
C PRO A 178 12.97 -36.84 14.31
N PRO A 179 12.52 -37.22 15.52
CA PRO A 179 11.48 -38.24 15.67
C PRO A 179 10.08 -37.79 15.25
N VAL A 180 9.78 -36.48 15.28
CA VAL A 180 8.46 -35.94 14.89
C VAL A 180 8.31 -35.88 13.38
N CYS A 181 9.38 -35.57 12.65
CA CYS A 181 9.37 -35.46 11.19
C CYS A 181 9.39 -36.83 10.51
N ALA A 182 10.20 -37.77 11.03
CA ALA A 182 10.26 -39.15 10.53
C ALA A 182 8.90 -39.87 10.62
N LYS A 183 8.10 -39.57 11.66
CA LYS A 183 6.74 -40.12 11.81
C LYS A 183 5.71 -39.55 10.83
N ARG A 184 6.01 -38.42 10.17
CA ARG A 184 5.04 -37.60 9.42
C ARG A 184 5.41 -37.35 7.97
N GLY A 185 6.48 -37.99 7.48
CA GLY A 185 6.90 -37.91 6.07
C GLY A 185 7.54 -36.58 5.69
N GLY A 186 8.05 -35.82 6.66
CA GLY A 186 8.83 -34.60 6.40
C GLY A 186 10.33 -34.87 6.50
N GLU A 187 11.12 -34.27 5.62
CA GLU A 187 12.58 -34.33 5.67
C GLU A 187 13.13 -33.14 6.46
N ILE A 188 14.14 -33.38 7.30
CA ILE A 188 14.78 -32.33 8.11
C ILE A 188 16.12 -31.97 7.47
N TYR A 189 16.32 -30.69 7.25
CA TYR A 189 17.62 -30.16 6.87
C TYR A 189 18.21 -29.41 8.08
N ARG A 190 19.34 -29.90 8.59
CA ARG A 190 20.16 -29.21 9.60
C ARG A 190 21.36 -28.58 8.91
N PRO A 191 21.47 -27.25 8.83
CA PRO A 191 22.75 -26.63 8.53
C PRO A 191 23.70 -26.91 9.71
N HIS A 192 24.81 -27.59 9.45
CA HIS A 192 25.90 -27.73 10.41
C HIS A 192 26.45 -26.33 10.72
N HIS A 193 26.02 -25.74 11.83
CA HIS A 193 26.71 -24.59 12.41
C HIS A 193 27.90 -25.12 13.22
N SER A 194 29.09 -24.95 12.65
CA SER A 194 30.40 -25.12 13.28
C SER A 194 30.69 -24.04 14.30
#